data_AF-A0A066VW65-F1
#
_entry.id   AF-A0A066VW65-F1
#
_cell.length_a   1.000
_cell.length_b   1.000
_cell.length_c   1.000
_cell.angle_alpha   90.00
_cell.angle_beta   90.00
_cell.angle_gamma   90.00
#
_symmetry.space_group_name_H-M   'P 1'
#
loop_
_entity.id
_entity.type
_entity.pdbx_description
1 polymer ?
#
loop_
_entity_poly.entity_id
_entity_poly.type
_entity_poly.pdbx_seq_one_letter_code
_entity_poly.pdbx_strand_id
1 'polypeptide(L)' 'KRANHNAIERARRESLNNRFLILAASLPAISQIRRPSKSLIVNRSLQFVADSLSLEMLYRDMLKEMHARNINLIREV' A
#
# COMPACT_ATOMS: atom_id res chain seq x y z
N LYS A 1 -7.96 -39.12 10.94
CA LYS A 1 -8.58 -38.18 9.95
C LYS A 1 -8.65 -36.72 10.46
N ARG A 2 -9.09 -36.42 11.69
CA ARG A 2 -9.12 -35.04 12.23
C ARG A 2 -7.73 -34.40 12.44
N ALA A 3 -6.74 -35.17 12.88
CA ALA A 3 -5.38 -34.66 13.10
C ALA A 3 -4.75 -34.08 11.82
N ASN A 4 -4.90 -34.76 10.69
CA ASN A 4 -4.40 -34.30 9.39
C ASN A 4 -5.12 -33.01 8.95
N HIS A 5 -6.46 -32.98 9.04
CA HIS A 5 -7.24 -31.76 8.78
C HIS A 5 -6.78 -30.58 9.64
N ASN A 6 -6.57 -30.79 10.94
CA ASN A 6 -6.10 -29.75 11.86
C ASN A 6 -4.68 -29.27 11.52
N ALA A 7 -3.81 -30.17 11.04
CA ALA A 7 -2.47 -29.81 10.57
C ALA A 7 -2.53 -28.92 9.33
N ILE A 8 -3.35 -29.30 8.35
CA ILE A 8 -3.56 -28.52 7.12
C ILE A 8 -4.10 -27.12 7.43
N GLU A 9 -5.15 -27.02 8.25
CA GLU A 9 -5.73 -25.70 8.57
C GLU A 9 -4.80 -24.84 9.43
N ARG A 10 -3.97 -25.44 10.29
CA ARG A 10 -2.93 -24.70 11.01
C ARG A 10 -1.92 -24.09 10.05
N ALA A 11 -1.38 -24.89 9.12
CA ALA A 11 -0.46 -24.41 8.09
C ALA A 11 -1.08 -23.30 7.22
N ARG A 12 -2.36 -23.45 6.85
CA ARG A 12 -3.11 -22.41 6.11
C ARG A 12 -3.19 -21.10 6.89
N ARG A 13 -3.55 -21.16 8.18
CA ARG A 13 -3.65 -19.98 9.06
C ARG A 13 -2.30 -19.31 9.29
N GLU A 14 -1.24 -20.09 9.48
CA GLU A 14 0.14 -19.59 9.60
C GLU A 14 0.57 -18.86 8.33
N SER A 15 0.34 -19.47 7.16
CA SER A 15 0.64 -18.86 5.87
C SER A 15 -0.16 -17.56 5.62
N LEU A 16 -1.43 -17.52 6.01
CA LEU A 16 -2.25 -16.31 5.92
C LEU A 16 -1.76 -15.21 6.88
N ASN A 17 -1.45 -15.57 8.13
CA ASN A 17 -0.93 -14.62 9.11
C ASN A 17 0.41 -14.03 8.65
N ASN A 18 1.29 -14.83 8.04
CA ASN A 18 2.56 -14.32 7.51
C ASN A 18 2.34 -13.23 6.45
N ARG A 19 1.34 -13.40 5.57
CA ARG A 19 0.97 -12.37 4.56
C ARG A 19 0.46 -11.09 5.21
N PHE A 20 -0.33 -11.18 6.28
CA PHE A 20 -0.75 -9.99 7.04
C PHE A 20 0.45 -9.25 7.65
N LEU A 21 1.45 -9.96 8.17
CA LEU A 21 2.66 -9.35 8.74
C LEU A 21 3.51 -8.65 7.67
N ILE A 22 3.70 -9.29 6.51
CA ILE A 22 4.40 -8.68 5.37
C ILE A 22 3.68 -7.40 4.93
N LEU A 23 2.35 -7.46 4.78
CA LEU A 23 1.55 -6.30 4.39
C LEU A 23 1.60 -5.18 5.44
N ALA A 24 1.61 -5.52 6.73
CA ALA A 24 1.75 -4.52 7.79
C ALA A 24 3.13 -3.84 7.75
N ALA A 25 4.19 -4.59 7.49
CA ALA A 25 5.55 -4.07 7.40
C ALA A 25 5.77 -3.18 6.17
N SER A 26 5.05 -3.41 5.07
CA SER A 26 5.15 -2.59 3.86
C SER A 26 4.43 -1.24 3.94
N LEU A 27 3.60 -1.03 4.97
CA LEU A 27 2.81 0.18 5.12
C LEU A 27 3.53 1.21 6.01
N PRO A 28 3.91 2.39 5.49
CA PRO A 28 4.61 3.42 6.26
C PRO A 28 3.86 3.81 7.54
N ALA A 29 2.54 3.97 7.45
CA ALA A 29 1.66 4.46 8.51
C ALA A 29 1.48 3.52 9.70
N ILE A 30 1.75 2.21 9.56
CA ILE A 30 1.54 1.23 10.62
C ILE A 30 2.79 0.43 10.99
N SER A 31 3.93 0.72 10.36
CA SER A 31 5.24 0.11 10.65
C SER A 31 5.66 0.23 12.12
N GLN A 32 5.22 1.31 12.81
CA GLN A 32 5.53 1.57 14.23
C GLN A 32 4.54 0.90 15.21
N ILE A 33 3.43 0.33 14.71
CA ILE A 33 2.45 -0.33 15.56
C ILE A 33 2.91 -1.76 15.80
N ARG A 34 3.26 -2.09 17.06
CA ARG A 34 3.81 -3.41 17.43
C ARG A 34 2.87 -4.59 17.17
N ARG A 35 1.55 -4.39 17.29
CA ARG A 35 0.52 -5.45 17.12
C ARG A 35 -0.74 -4.90 16.41
N PRO A 36 -0.66 -4.62 15.11
CA PRO A 36 -1.81 -4.12 14.37
C PRO A 36 -2.86 -5.22 14.20
N SER A 37 -4.14 -4.87 14.31
CA SER A 37 -5.24 -5.82 14.09
C SER A 37 -5.39 -6.13 12.59
N LYS A 38 -5.91 -7.31 12.24
CA LYS A 38 -6.13 -7.68 10.83
C LYS A 38 -7.01 -6.68 10.08
N SER A 39 -8.06 -6.18 10.73
CA SER A 39 -8.94 -5.15 10.18
C SER A 39 -8.18 -3.83 9.95
N LEU A 40 -7.34 -3.42 10.91
CA LEU A 40 -6.52 -2.22 10.75
C LEU A 40 -5.55 -2.35 9.58
N ILE A 41 -4.88 -3.50 9.42
CA ILE A 41 -3.97 -3.75 8.29
C ILE A 41 -4.71 -3.54 6.98
N VAL A 42 -5.85 -4.22 6.79
CA VAL A 42 -6.64 -4.11 5.53
C VAL A 42 -7.08 -2.68 5.27
N ASN A 43 -7.68 -2.01 6.26
CA ASN A 43 -8.18 -0.65 6.07
C ASN A 43 -7.06 0.34 5.73
N ARG A 44 -5.90 0.21 6.38
CA ARG A 44 -4.74 1.07 6.10
C ARG A 44 -4.10 0.75 4.76
N SER A 45 -4.13 -0.51 4.31
CA SER A 45 -3.70 -0.87 2.96
C SER A 45 -4.60 -0.22 1.90
N LEU A 46 -5.91 -0.30 2.07
CA LEU A 46 -6.87 0.31 1.14
C LEU A 46 -6.70 1.82 1.08
N GLN A 47 -6.58 2.48 2.23
CA GLN A 47 -6.35 3.92 2.31
C GLN A 47 -5.04 4.30 1.60
N PHE A 48 -3.95 3.57 1.88
CA PHE A 48 -2.65 3.86 1.27
C PHE A 48 -2.68 3.77 -0.26
N VAL A 49 -3.37 2.76 -0.82
CA VAL A 49 -3.54 2.63 -2.27
C VAL A 49 -4.36 3.79 -2.84
N ALA A 50 -5.48 4.14 -2.19
CA ALA A 50 -6.30 5.26 -2.62
C ALA A 50 -5.52 6.59 -2.63
N ASP A 51 -4.79 6.88 -1.54
CA ASP A 51 -3.99 8.08 -1.40
C ASP A 51 -2.85 8.13 -2.43
N SER A 52 -2.20 6.98 -2.68
CA SER A 52 -1.12 6.88 -3.67
C SER A 52 -1.61 7.18 -5.08
N LEU A 53 -2.80 6.68 -5.45
CA LEU A 53 -3.41 6.94 -6.75
C LEU A 53 -3.77 8.43 -6.91
N SER A 54 -4.39 9.04 -5.89
CA SER A 54 -4.71 10.47 -5.91
C SER A 54 -3.45 11.34 -6.03
N LEU A 55 -2.39 10.97 -5.31
CA LEU A 55 -1.13 11.69 -5.33
C LEU A 55 -0.41 11.55 -6.68
N GLU A 56 -0.42 10.35 -7.28
CA GLU A 56 0.14 10.14 -8.62
C GLU A 56 -0.57 11.01 -9.67
N MET A 57 -1.90 11.08 -9.63
CA MET A 57 -2.68 11.93 -10.54
C MET A 57 -2.29 13.41 -10.40
N LEU A 58 -2.22 13.90 -9.15
CA LEU A 58 -1.83 15.28 -8.87
C LEU A 58 -0.43 15.59 -9.40
N TYR A 59 0.56 14.73 -9.13
CA TYR A 59 1.92 14.93 -9.62
C TYR A 59 2.02 14.86 -11.14
N ARG A 60 1.25 13.98 -11.78
CA ARG A 60 1.19 13.90 -13.23
C ARG A 60 0.70 15.20 -13.85
N ASP A 61 -0.34 15.81 -13.28
CA ASP A 61 -0.87 17.07 -13.80
C ASP A 61 0.07 18.25 -13.53
N MET A 62 0.68 18.29 -12.34
CA MET A 62 1.72 19.27 -12.02
C MET A 62 2.92 19.17 -12.98
N LEU A 63 3.36 17.95 -13.32
CA LEU A 63 4.45 17.74 -14.28
C LEU A 63 4.10 18.28 -15.67
N LYS A 64 2.87 18.01 -16.16
CA LYS A 64 2.41 18.55 -17.45
C LYS A 64 2.39 20.07 -17.44
N GLU A 65 1.89 20.68 -16.37
CA GLU A 65 1.81 22.13 -16.25
C GLU A 65 3.20 22.76 -16.21
N MET A 66 4.12 22.21 -15.41
CA MET A 66 5.50 22.68 -15.33
C MET A 66 6.22 22.55 -16.67
N HIS A 67 5.98 21.45 -17.38
CA HIS A 67 6.56 21.24 -18.70
C HIS A 67 6.04 22.25 -19.72
N ALA A 68 4.72 22.50 -19.75
CA ALA A 68 4.11 23.49 -20.63
C ALA A 68 4.63 24.91 -20.32
N ARG A 69 4.72 25.27 -19.04
CA ARG A 69 5.32 26.55 -18.60
C ARG A 69 6.76 26.68 -19.07
N ASN A 70 7.58 25.66 -18.86
CA ASN A 70 8.99 25.69 -19.28
C ASN A 70 9.12 25.87 -20.81
N ILE A 71 8.31 25.17 -21.61
CA ILE A 71 8.28 25.35 -23.06
C ILE A 71 7.93 26.79 -23.45
N ASN A 72 6.96 27.40 -22.79
CA ASN A 72 6.58 28.79 -23.06
C ASN A 72 7.72 29.75 -22.72
N LEU A 73 8.38 29.59 -21.56
CA LEU A 73 9.54 30.41 -21.19
C LEU A 73 10.68 30.28 -22.20
N ILE A 74 10.99 29.07 -22.68
CA ILE A 74 12.02 28.84 -23.70
C ILE A 74 11.69 29.56 -25.02
N ARG A 75 10.40 29.73 -25.35
CA ARG A 75 9.97 30.44 -26.57
C ARG A 75 10.00 31.96 -26.45
N GLU A 76 9.97 32.49 -25.22
CA GLU A 76 10.00 33.93 -24.94
C GLU A 76 11.44 34.50 -24.83
N VAL A 77 12.45 33.63 -24.74
CA VAL A 77 13.89 33.95 -24.72
C VAL A 77 14.50 33.80 -26.11
#